data_AF-A0A7W3NNM1-F1
#
_entry.id   AF-A0A7W3NNM1-F1
#
_cell.length_a   1.000
_cell.length_b   1.000
_cell.length_c   1.000
_cell.angle_alpha   90.00
_cell.angle_beta   90.00
_cell.angle_gamma   90.00
#
_symmetry.space_group_name_H-M   'P 1'
#
loop_
_entity.id
_entity.type
_entity.pdbx_description
1 polymer ?
#
loop_
_entity_poly.entity_id
_entity_poly.type
_entity_poly.pdbx_seq_one_letter_code
_entity_poly.pdbx_strand_id
1 'polypeptide(L)' 'MAGAPVTVTPLLGSVTATATCPAGTVLLSGGYSLSSDLIQVTVSRADDGNPNQWDVTATGLTGLLSGTVTAYAYCTTTP' A
#
# COMPACT_ATOMS: atom_id res chain seq x y z
N MET A 1 -5.00 1.12 -15.93
CA MET A 1 -5.77 1.98 -15.00
C MET A 1 -5.14 1.85 -13.62
N ALA A 2 -4.94 2.93 -12.87
CA ALA A 2 -4.45 2.81 -11.49
C ALA A 2 -5.65 2.60 -10.54
N GLY A 3 -5.49 1.72 -9.55
CA GLY A 3 -6.39 1.62 -8.41
C GLY A 3 -6.32 2.91 -7.59
N ALA A 4 -7.38 3.19 -6.83
CA ALA A 4 -7.41 4.38 -5.97
C ALA A 4 -6.28 4.28 -4.92
N PRO A 5 -5.40 5.29 -4.81
CA PRO A 5 -4.34 5.25 -3.81
C PRO A 5 -4.95 5.36 -2.41
N VAL A 6 -4.46 4.55 -1.48
CA VAL A 6 -4.94 4.54 -0.10
C VAL A 6 -3.84 5.10 0.79
N THR A 7 -4.17 6.18 1.50
CA THR A 7 -3.25 6.84 2.43
C THR A 7 -3.66 6.52 3.86
N VAL A 8 -2.72 6.04 4.65
CA VAL A 8 -2.90 5.76 6.07
C VAL A 8 -1.84 6.50 6.88
N THR A 9 -2.22 6.96 8.07
CA THR A 9 -1.29 7.58 9.01
C THR A 9 -1.00 6.57 10.11
N PRO A 10 0.20 5.94 10.13
CA PRO A 10 0.59 5.11 11.25
C PRO A 10 0.62 5.95 12.54
N LEU A 11 0.05 5.41 13.63
CA LEU A 11 -0.02 6.10 14.94
C LEU A 11 0.90 5.43 15.97
N LEU A 12 0.84 4.10 16.08
CA LEU A 12 1.71 3.25 16.92
C LEU A 12 1.91 1.89 16.25
N GLY A 13 3.14 1.36 16.28
CA GLY A 13 3.44 0.02 15.75
C GLY A 13 3.48 -0.05 14.21
N SER A 14 2.70 -0.96 13.63
CA SER A 14 2.60 -1.21 12.18
C SER A 14 1.24 -0.76 11.65
N VAL A 15 1.22 -0.18 10.45
CA VAL A 15 0.00 0.11 9.69
C VAL A 15 0.05 -0.61 8.34
N THR A 16 -1.10 -1.01 7.82
CA THR A 16 -1.22 -1.54 6.45
C THR A 16 -2.11 -0.61 5.62
N ALA A 17 -1.63 -0.17 4.47
CA ALA A 17 -2.40 0.49 3.43
C ALA A 17 -2.66 -0.50 2.29
N THR A 18 -3.92 -0.65 1.91
CA THR A 18 -4.35 -1.58 0.86
C THR A 18 -4.97 -0.83 -0.31
N ALA A 19 -4.33 -0.87 -1.47
CA ALA A 19 -4.86 -0.30 -2.70
C ALA A 19 -5.54 -1.39 -3.53
N THR A 20 -6.83 -1.21 -3.86
CA THR A 20 -7.63 -2.20 -4.61
C THR A 20 -7.80 -1.78 -6.07
N CYS A 21 -7.58 -2.72 -6.98
CA CYS A 21 -7.94 -2.53 -8.39
C CYS A 21 -9.45 -2.62 -8.60
N PRO A 22 -10.03 -1.78 -9.47
CA PRO A 22 -11.47 -1.82 -9.75
C PRO A 22 -11.89 -3.15 -10.40
N ALA A 23 -13.17 -3.50 -10.25
CA ALA A 23 -13.75 -4.69 -10.86
C ALA A 23 -13.56 -4.67 -12.39
N GLY A 24 -13.27 -5.83 -12.98
CA GLY A 24 -12.96 -5.97 -14.42
C GLY A 24 -11.52 -5.58 -14.80
N THR A 25 -10.67 -5.31 -13.81
CA THR A 25 -9.22 -5.16 -14.00
C THR A 25 -8.45 -6.15 -13.15
N VAL A 26 -7.22 -6.44 -13.55
CA VAL A 26 -6.28 -7.29 -12.82
C VAL A 26 -5.08 -6.48 -12.37
N LEU A 27 -4.63 -6.69 -11.14
CA LEU A 27 -3.43 -6.09 -10.58
C LEU A 27 -2.21 -6.61 -11.36
N LEU A 28 -1.45 -5.68 -11.95
CA LEU A 28 -0.21 -5.96 -12.64
C LEU A 28 0.99 -5.77 -11.71
N SER A 29 0.95 -4.67 -10.94
CA SER A 29 1.99 -4.28 -10.01
C SER A 29 1.42 -3.30 -9.00
N GLY A 30 2.18 -3.00 -7.94
CA GLY A 30 1.88 -1.88 -7.08
C GLY A 30 3.15 -1.19 -6.59
N GLY A 31 2.97 -0.28 -5.65
CA GLY A 31 4.05 0.45 -5.05
C GLY A 31 3.58 1.27 -3.86
N TYR A 32 4.47 2.11 -3.33
CA TYR A 32 4.17 2.95 -2.20
C TYR A 32 4.89 4.30 -2.27
N SER A 33 4.38 5.25 -1.48
CA SER A 33 5.06 6.50 -1.18
C SER A 33 4.97 6.77 0.31
N LEU A 34 6.04 7.32 0.87
CA LEU A 34 6.17 7.67 2.28
C LEU A 34 6.35 9.18 2.39
N SER A 35 5.74 9.80 3.38
CA SER A 35 5.95 11.23 3.64
C SER A 35 7.13 11.51 4.58
N SER A 36 7.81 10.47 5.08
CA SER A 36 8.85 10.57 6.10
C SER A 36 9.79 9.37 6.04
N ASP A 37 11.10 9.62 6.16
CA ASP A 37 12.15 8.60 6.20
C ASP A 37 12.18 7.83 7.53
N LEU A 38 11.41 8.28 8.53
CA LEU A 38 11.24 7.57 9.81
C LEU A 38 10.26 6.38 9.70
N ILE A 39 9.66 6.18 8.52
CA ILE A 39 8.78 5.05 8.23
C ILE A 39 9.57 3.99 7.48
N GLN A 40 9.54 2.76 8.00
CA GLN A 40 10.12 1.59 7.34
C GLN A 40 9.02 0.69 6.79
N VAL A 41 9.07 0.40 5.50
CA VAL A 41 8.17 -0.57 4.86
C VAL A 41 8.70 -1.98 5.07
N THR A 42 7.84 -2.86 5.59
CA THR A 42 8.13 -4.27 5.85
C THR A 42 7.43 -5.19 4.86
N VAL A 43 6.31 -4.74 4.28
CA VAL A 43 5.55 -5.48 3.25
C VAL A 43 5.22 -4.53 2.11
N SER A 44 5.43 -4.97 0.87
CA SER A 44 5.03 -4.26 -0.34
C SER A 44 4.79 -5.30 -1.44
N ARG A 45 3.61 -5.91 -1.46
CA ARG A 45 3.27 -7.01 -2.36
C ARG A 45 1.76 -7.08 -2.62
N ALA A 46 1.36 -7.94 -3.55
CA ALA A 46 -0.05 -8.29 -3.72
C ALA A 46 -0.59 -8.97 -2.43
N ASP A 47 -1.84 -8.70 -2.08
CA ASP A 47 -2.50 -9.38 -0.96
C ASP A 47 -2.64 -10.88 -1.24
N ASP A 48 -2.42 -11.69 -0.20
CA ASP A 48 -2.47 -13.15 -0.30
C ASP A 48 -3.93 -13.64 -0.39
N GLY A 49 -4.90 -12.89 0.15
CA GLY A 49 -6.33 -13.22 0.10
C GLY A 49 -7.04 -12.75 -1.17
N ASN A 50 -6.56 -11.65 -1.76
CA ASN A 50 -7.11 -11.02 -2.95
C ASN A 50 -5.98 -10.52 -3.86
N PRO A 51 -5.59 -11.31 -4.89
CA PRO A 51 -4.50 -10.92 -5.79
C PRO A 51 -4.79 -9.66 -6.61
N ASN A 52 -6.00 -9.09 -6.51
CA ASN A 52 -6.35 -7.80 -7.11
C ASN A 52 -6.11 -6.60 -6.18
N GLN A 53 -5.46 -6.81 -5.03
CA GLN A 53 -5.12 -5.81 -4.04
C GLN A 53 -3.61 -5.75 -3.81
N TRP A 54 -3.11 -4.55 -3.57
CA TRP A 54 -1.72 -4.31 -3.21
C TRP A 54 -1.62 -3.81 -1.78
N ASP A 55 -0.89 -4.56 -0.96
CA ASP A 55 -0.68 -4.29 0.45
C ASP A 55 0.70 -3.70 0.72
N VAL A 56 0.69 -2.63 1.51
CA VAL A 56 1.88 -1.96 2.00
C VAL A 56 1.80 -1.88 3.51
N THR A 57 2.61 -2.67 4.21
CA THR A 57 2.75 -2.59 5.66
C THR A 57 4.01 -1.82 6.00
N ALA A 58 3.87 -0.83 6.89
CA ALA A 58 4.98 -0.04 7.37
C ALA A 58 4.94 0.18 8.87
N THR A 59 6.10 0.40 9.46
CA THR A 59 6.33 0.60 10.89
C THR A 59 7.19 1.83 11.13
N GLY A 60 7.04 2.46 12.30
CA GLY A 60 7.87 3.60 12.69
C GLY A 60 9.19 3.17 13.27
N LEU A 61 10.27 3.72 12.74
CA LEU A 61 11.59 3.62 13.34
C LEU A 61 11.50 4.30 14.71
N THR A 62 11.80 3.56 15.77
CA THR A 62 11.75 3.98 17.19
C THR A 62 10.35 4.19 17.80
N GLY A 63 9.27 3.70 17.19
CA GLY A 63 7.92 3.77 17.76
C GLY A 63 7.28 5.17 17.75
N LEU A 64 8.00 6.17 17.25
CA LEU A 64 7.46 7.48 16.90
C LEU A 64 7.11 7.46 15.42
N LEU A 65 5.86 7.80 15.11
CA LEU A 65 5.31 7.72 13.77
C LEU A 65 4.84 9.11 13.34
N SER A 66 5.74 9.88 12.73
CA SER A 66 5.41 11.15 12.07
C SER A 66 5.50 10.96 10.56
N GLY A 67 4.38 10.59 9.93
CA GLY A 67 4.26 10.56 8.49
C GLY A 67 3.07 9.71 8.02
N THR A 68 2.89 9.63 6.71
CA THR A 68 1.83 8.89 6.04
C THR A 68 2.41 7.88 5.07
N VAL A 69 1.75 6.73 4.96
CA VAL A 69 2.04 5.69 3.98
C VAL A 69 0.93 5.73 2.93
N THR A 70 1.30 5.81 1.66
CA THR A 70 0.36 5.74 0.54
C THR A 70 0.65 4.49 -0.28
N ALA A 71 -0.33 3.60 -0.42
CA ALA A 71 -0.26 2.44 -1.30
C ALA A 71 -0.83 2.77 -2.69
N TYR A 72 -0.20 2.24 -3.73
CA TYR A 72 -0.62 2.37 -5.12
C TYR A 72 -0.78 0.99 -5.76
N ALA A 73 -1.87 0.81 -6.50
CA ALA A 73 -2.11 -0.37 -7.31
C ALA A 73 -2.17 0.02 -8.79
N TYR A 74 -1.44 -0.69 -9.65
CA TYR A 74 -1.46 -0.52 -11.09
C TYR A 74 -2.15 -1.71 -11.72
N CYS A 75 -3.25 -1.44 -12.40
CA CYS A 75 -4.17 -2.44 -12.92
C CYS A 75 -4.20 -2.40 -14.44
N THR A 76 -4.35 -3.56 -15.06
CA THR A 76 -4.63 -3.67 -16.50
C THR A 76 -6.02 -4.23 -16.73
N THR A 77 -6.64 -3.87 -17.85
CA THR A 77 -7.86 -4.55 -18.30
C THR A 77 -7.50 -5.96 -18.73
N THR A 78 -8.30 -6.94 -18.30
CA THR A 78 -8.21 -8.30 -18.81
C THR A 78 -8.53 -8.27 -20.32
N PRO A 79 -7.70 -8.86 -21.19
CA PRO A 79 -7.99 -8.94 -22.62
C PRO A 79 -9.23 -9.79 -22.92
#